data_AF-A0A947BLZ5-F1
#
_entry.id   AF-A0A947BLZ5-F1
#
_cell.length_a   1.000
_cell.length_b   1.000
_cell.length_c   1.000
_cell.angle_alpha   90.00
_cell.angle_beta   90.00
_cell.angle_gamma   90.00
#
_symmetry.space_group_name_H-M   'P 1'
#
loop_
_entity.id
_entity.type
_entity.pdbx_description
1 polymer ?
#
loop_
_entity_poly.entity_id
_entity_poly.type
_entity_poly.pdbx_seq_one_letter_code
_entity_poly.pdbx_strand_id
1 'polypeptide(L)'
;MYEDFMKMAQESMKPMLKMAENNTALAVKLMQSQAETTAEMMQSNLEHVKALAEVKDMNVAVEMQQKYVETLNEKLVTVAKDNAAVIESAITEAGKIFEGSLAEVQAQAKKTAQNIEKEIAKSRKKAA
;
A
#
# COMPACT_ATOMS: atom_id res chain seq x y z
N MET A 1 -9.51 15.67 -32.26
CA MET A 1 -10.74 15.88 -31.45
C MET A 1 -11.24 14.58 -30.83
N TYR A 2 -11.81 13.63 -31.58
CA TYR A 2 -12.31 12.36 -31.00
C TYR A 2 -11.18 11.43 -30.50
N GLU A 3 -10.10 11.26 -31.28
CA GLU A 3 -8.92 10.50 -30.85
C GLU A 3 -8.20 11.13 -29.66
N ASP A 4 -8.10 12.46 -29.62
CA ASP A 4 -7.52 13.20 -28.49
C ASP A 4 -8.38 13.04 -27.23
N PHE A 5 -9.71 13.03 -27.39
CA PHE A 5 -10.65 12.80 -26.28
C PHE A 5 -10.56 11.36 -25.75
N MET A 6 -10.46 10.36 -26.64
CA MET A 6 -10.26 8.97 -26.25
C MET A 6 -8.91 8.75 -25.55
N LYS A 7 -7.83 9.38 -26.04
CA LYS A 7 -6.52 9.35 -25.35
C LYS A 7 -6.58 10.01 -23.98
N MET A 8 -7.23 11.18 -23.88
CA MET A 8 -7.41 11.87 -22.60
C MET A 8 -8.23 11.03 -21.61
N ALA A 9 -9.30 10.38 -22.07
CA ALA A 9 -10.07 9.45 -21.25
C ALA A 9 -9.24 8.24 -20.80
N GLN A 10 -8.45 7.65 -21.70
CA GLN A 10 -7.61 6.50 -21.40
C GLN A 10 -6.46 6.85 -20.43
N GLU A 11 -5.85 8.03 -20.58
CA GLU A 11 -4.84 8.54 -19.66
C GLU A 11 -5.44 8.91 -18.30
N SER A 12 -6.68 9.43 -18.27
CA SER A 12 -7.37 9.75 -17.01
C SER A 12 -7.70 8.52 -16.15
N MET A 13 -7.75 7.31 -16.72
CA MET A 13 -8.00 6.07 -15.97
C MET A 13 -6.72 5.39 -15.45
N LYS A 14 -5.54 5.73 -15.97
CA LYS A 14 -4.26 5.15 -15.51
C LYS A 14 -4.00 5.32 -14.00
N PRO A 15 -4.31 6.47 -13.37
CA PRO A 15 -4.13 6.63 -11.92
C PRO A 15 -5.01 5.66 -11.12
N MET A 16 -6.26 5.47 -11.54
CA MET A 16 -7.20 4.54 -10.93
C MET A 16 -6.71 3.08 -11.04
N LEU A 17 -6.19 2.69 -12.20
CA LEU A 17 -5.63 1.35 -12.41
C LEU A 17 -4.39 1.12 -11.52
N LYS A 18 -3.45 2.08 -11.48
CA LYS A 18 -2.27 2.00 -10.60
C LYS A 18 -2.65 1.94 -9.13
N MET A 19 -3.66 2.68 -8.71
CA MET A 19 -4.15 2.65 -7.33
C MET A 19 -4.78 1.29 -7.00
N ALA A 20 -5.56 0.71 -7.92
CA ALA A 20 -6.14 -0.61 -7.75
C ALA A 20 -5.07 -1.73 -7.69
N GLU A 21 -4.05 -1.67 -8.54
CA GLU A 21 -2.91 -2.59 -8.52
C GLU A 21 -2.16 -2.51 -7.18
N ASN A 22 -1.85 -1.30 -6.70
CA ASN A 22 -1.17 -1.13 -5.41
C ASN A 22 -2.02 -1.60 -4.23
N ASN A 23 -3.30 -1.22 -4.18
CA ASN A 23 -4.19 -1.71 -3.12
C ASN A 23 -4.30 -3.23 -3.11
N THR A 24 -4.33 -3.87 -4.30
CA THR A 24 -4.35 -5.34 -4.40
C THR A 24 -3.05 -5.94 -3.86
N ALA A 25 -1.89 -5.39 -4.22
CA ALA A 25 -0.60 -5.87 -3.73
C ALA A 25 -0.48 -5.73 -2.20
N LEU A 26 -0.95 -4.62 -1.64
CA LEU A 26 -0.96 -4.37 -0.19
C LEU A 26 -1.93 -5.30 0.54
N ALA A 27 -3.11 -5.55 -0.04
CA ALA A 27 -4.07 -6.52 0.49
C ALA A 27 -3.51 -7.95 0.51
N VAL A 28 -2.80 -8.36 -0.55
CA VAL A 28 -2.10 -9.66 -0.60
C VAL A 28 -1.04 -9.75 0.50
N LYS A 29 -0.23 -8.70 0.68
CA LYS A 29 0.75 -8.63 1.77
C LYS A 29 0.11 -8.72 3.15
N LEU A 30 -0.99 -8.00 3.38
CA LEU A 30 -1.74 -8.07 4.65
C LEU A 30 -2.30 -9.48 4.91
N MET A 31 -2.87 -10.11 3.88
CA MET A 31 -3.38 -11.48 4.00
C MET A 31 -2.26 -12.47 4.31
N GLN A 32 -1.12 -12.38 3.62
CA GLN A 32 0.04 -13.23 3.91
C GLN A 32 0.53 -13.03 5.34
N SER A 33 0.71 -11.78 5.76
CA SER A 33 1.15 -11.45 7.11
C SER A 33 0.19 -11.97 8.18
N GLN A 34 -1.14 -11.85 8.00
CA GLN A 34 -2.12 -12.41 8.93
C GLN A 34 -2.11 -13.94 8.96
N ALA A 35 -1.94 -14.60 7.81
CA ALA A 35 -1.85 -16.05 7.73
C ALA A 35 -0.60 -16.57 8.43
N GLU A 36 0.56 -15.95 8.18
CA GLU A 36 1.83 -16.27 8.85
C GLU A 36 1.74 -16.04 10.36
N THR A 37 1.23 -14.88 10.79
CA THR A 37 1.02 -14.56 12.21
C THR A 37 0.13 -15.61 12.90
N THR A 38 -0.95 -16.03 12.24
CA THR A 38 -1.86 -17.05 12.79
C THR A 38 -1.18 -18.41 12.92
N ALA A 39 -0.45 -18.83 11.88
CA ALA A 39 0.31 -20.08 11.88
C ALA A 39 1.37 -20.08 12.99
N GLU A 40 2.11 -18.99 13.14
CA GLU A 40 3.10 -18.83 14.20
C GLU A 40 2.49 -18.84 15.60
N MET A 41 1.35 -18.17 15.81
CA MET A 41 0.64 -18.22 17.10
C MET A 41 0.12 -19.61 17.41
N MET A 42 -0.39 -20.36 16.41
CA MET A 42 -0.80 -21.75 16.61
C MET A 42 0.40 -22.64 16.97
N GLN A 43 1.51 -22.50 16.26
CA GLN A 43 2.73 -23.26 16.52
C GLN A 43 3.28 -22.95 17.92
N SER A 44 3.36 -21.67 18.28
CA SER A 44 3.84 -21.21 19.59
C SER A 44 2.93 -21.70 20.73
N ASN A 45 1.60 -21.70 20.55
CA ASN A 45 0.67 -22.31 21.49
C ASN A 45 0.92 -23.81 21.67
N LEU A 46 1.10 -24.55 20.57
CA LEU A 46 1.33 -25.99 20.62
C LEU A 46 2.63 -26.34 21.34
N GLU A 47 3.69 -25.57 21.08
CA GLU A 47 4.98 -25.70 21.77
C GLU A 47 4.85 -25.40 23.26
N HIS A 48 4.15 -24.33 23.62
CA HIS A 48 3.91 -23.95 25.01
C HIS A 48 3.09 -25.00 25.77
N VAL A 49 2.04 -25.55 25.15
CA VAL A 49 1.23 -26.62 25.76
C VAL A 49 2.05 -27.89 25.98
N LYS A 50 2.89 -28.27 25.01
CA LYS A 50 3.81 -29.42 25.17
C LYS A 50 4.78 -29.18 26.33
N ALA A 51 5.38 -28.00 26.39
CA ALA A 51 6.31 -27.64 27.46
C ALA A 51 5.63 -27.66 28.84
N LEU A 52 4.42 -27.08 28.96
CA LEU A 52 3.62 -27.11 30.18
C LEU A 52 3.27 -28.52 30.64
N ALA A 53 2.95 -29.43 29.71
CA ALA A 53 2.60 -30.81 30.03
C ALA A 53 3.77 -31.61 30.63
N GLU A 54 5.01 -31.20 30.37
CA GLU A 54 6.22 -31.84 30.89
C GLU A 54 6.65 -31.27 32.25
N VAL A 55 6.08 -30.14 32.67
CA VAL A 55 6.42 -29.48 33.94
C VAL A 55 5.70 -30.12 35.11
N LYS A 56 6.47 -30.55 36.11
CA LYS A 56 5.95 -31.11 37.36
C LYS A 56 5.92 -30.10 38.52
N ASP A 57 6.67 -29.01 38.40
CA ASP A 57 6.75 -27.96 39.41
C ASP A 57 5.84 -26.79 39.06
N MET A 58 4.90 -26.48 39.96
CA MET A 58 3.90 -25.44 39.73
C MET A 58 4.52 -24.02 39.63
N ASN A 59 5.62 -23.73 40.31
CA ASN A 59 6.30 -22.44 40.19
C ASN A 59 6.91 -22.27 38.80
N VAL A 60 7.53 -23.33 38.28
CA VAL A 60 8.09 -23.35 36.92
C VAL A 60 6.99 -23.19 35.88
N ALA A 61 5.82 -23.80 36.10
CA ALA A 61 4.66 -23.65 35.21
C ALA A 61 4.15 -22.19 35.17
N VAL A 62 4.14 -21.50 36.31
CA VAL A 62 3.75 -20.08 36.41
C VAL A 62 4.74 -19.18 35.67
N GLU A 63 6.05 -19.37 35.88
CA GLU A 63 7.08 -18.61 35.16
C GLU A 63 6.99 -18.83 33.64
N MET A 64 6.72 -20.07 33.22
CA MET A 64 6.57 -20.41 31.81
C MET A 64 5.34 -19.72 31.20
N GLN A 65 4.23 -19.67 31.93
CA GLN A 65 3.03 -18.94 31.50
C GLN A 65 3.28 -17.43 31.41
N GLN A 66 4.03 -16.84 32.34
CA GLN A 66 4.40 -15.41 32.29
C GLN A 66 5.22 -15.10 31.05
N LYS A 67 6.30 -15.87 30.79
CA LYS A 67 7.13 -15.70 29.60
C LYS A 67 6.35 -15.88 28.30
N TYR A 68 5.39 -16.82 28.29
CA TYR A 68 4.53 -17.01 27.15
C TYR A 68 3.64 -15.79 26.88
N VAL A 69 3.06 -15.19 27.93
CA VAL A 69 2.27 -13.95 27.81
C VAL A 69 3.13 -12.77 27.35
N GLU A 70 4.36 -12.63 27.85
CA GLU A 70 5.31 -11.61 27.39
C GLU A 70 5.60 -11.78 25.89
N THR A 71 5.88 -13.00 25.46
CA THR A 71 6.13 -13.34 24.05
C THR A 71 4.92 -13.03 23.16
N LEU A 72 3.71 -13.34 23.62
CA LEU A 72 2.47 -12.98 22.91
C LEU A 72 2.31 -11.46 22.79
N ASN A 73 2.58 -10.71 23.86
CA ASN A 73 2.50 -9.26 23.83
C ASN A 73 3.49 -8.66 22.83
N GLU A 74 4.73 -9.14 22.80
CA GLU A 74 5.75 -8.69 21.83
C GLU A 74 5.34 -8.99 20.38
N LYS A 75 4.79 -10.18 20.12
CA LYS A 75 4.26 -10.54 18.79
C LYS A 75 3.12 -9.61 18.38
N LEU A 76 2.15 -9.36 19.25
CA LEU A 76 1.03 -8.46 18.96
C LEU A 76 1.50 -7.02 18.67
N VAL A 77 2.48 -6.52 19.44
CA VAL A 77 3.07 -5.19 19.20
C VAL A 77 3.80 -5.15 17.85
N THR A 78 4.51 -6.21 17.48
CA THR A 78 5.22 -6.30 16.19
C THR A 78 4.23 -6.30 15.03
N VAL A 79 3.19 -7.13 15.09
CA VAL A 79 2.12 -7.17 14.08
C VAL A 79 1.41 -5.82 13.95
N ALA A 80 1.19 -5.12 15.07
CA ALA A 80 0.60 -3.78 15.04
C ALA A 80 1.50 -2.77 14.31
N LYS A 81 2.83 -2.82 14.55
CA LYS A 81 3.81 -1.99 13.84
C LYS A 81 3.85 -2.31 12.35
N ASP A 82 3.85 -3.59 12.00
CA ASP A 82 3.89 -4.02 10.59
C ASP A 82 2.62 -3.58 9.84
N ASN A 83 1.44 -3.74 10.45
CA ASN A 83 0.19 -3.25 9.88
C ASN A 83 0.20 -1.73 9.68
N ALA A 84 0.72 -0.97 10.65
CA ALA A 84 0.86 0.48 10.53
C ALA A 84 1.80 0.85 9.37
N ALA A 85 2.93 0.15 9.22
CA ALA A 85 3.87 0.37 8.12
C ALA A 85 3.25 0.07 6.75
N VAL A 86 2.41 -0.98 6.64
CA VAL A 86 1.68 -1.27 5.39
C VAL A 86 0.69 -0.16 5.06
N ILE A 87 -0.05 0.36 6.05
CA ILE A 87 -0.97 1.49 5.86
C ILE A 87 -0.21 2.75 5.44
N GLU A 88 0.92 3.06 6.07
CA GLU A 88 1.76 4.21 5.73
C GLU A 88 2.31 4.11 4.29
N SER A 89 2.73 2.91 3.88
CA SER A 89 3.13 2.64 2.50
C SER A 89 1.99 2.88 1.52
N ALA A 90 0.77 2.44 1.86
CA ALA A 90 -0.43 2.65 1.04
C ALA A 90 -0.71 4.14 0.82
N ILE A 91 -0.67 4.93 1.89
CA ILE A 91 -0.91 6.37 1.86
C ILE A 91 0.17 7.07 1.03
N THR A 92 1.43 6.69 1.23
CA THR A 92 2.57 7.27 0.50
C THR A 92 2.48 7.00 -0.99
N GLU A 93 2.13 5.78 -1.38
CA GLU A 93 1.97 5.41 -2.79
C GLU A 93 0.77 6.10 -3.44
N ALA A 94 -0.37 6.19 -2.74
CA ALA A 94 -1.52 6.95 -3.22
C ALA A 94 -1.16 8.44 -3.43
N GLY A 95 -0.40 9.03 -2.52
CA GLY A 95 0.12 10.40 -2.65
C GLY A 95 0.98 10.57 -3.92
N LYS A 96 1.92 9.65 -4.17
CA LYS A 96 2.76 9.68 -5.38
C LYS A 96 1.95 9.55 -6.67
N ILE A 97 0.93 8.69 -6.70
CA ILE A 97 0.03 8.55 -7.85
C ILE A 97 -0.69 9.87 -8.12
N PHE A 98 -1.18 10.53 -7.07
CA PHE A 98 -1.87 11.81 -7.19
C PHE A 98 -0.95 12.94 -7.67
N GLU A 99 0.23 13.09 -7.06
CA GLU A 99 1.24 14.07 -7.45
C GLU A 99 1.68 13.88 -8.91
N GLY A 100 1.93 12.64 -9.32
CA GLY A 100 2.26 12.30 -10.70
C GLY A 100 1.14 12.66 -11.68
N SER A 101 -0.11 12.38 -11.30
CA SER A 101 -1.29 12.73 -12.13
C SER A 101 -1.44 14.24 -12.30
N LEU A 102 -1.22 15.02 -11.22
CA LEU A 102 -1.27 16.48 -11.28
C LEU A 102 -0.16 17.05 -12.18
N ALA A 103 1.05 16.49 -12.11
CA ALA A 103 2.17 16.88 -12.96
C ALA A 103 1.90 16.58 -14.44
N GLU A 104 1.29 15.44 -14.76
CA GLU A 104 0.88 15.08 -16.12
C GLU A 104 -0.18 16.04 -16.68
N VAL A 105 -1.20 16.38 -15.88
CA VAL A 105 -2.23 17.36 -16.26
C VAL A 105 -1.63 18.75 -16.51
N GLN A 106 -0.73 19.23 -15.64
CA GLN A 106 -0.04 20.50 -15.85
C GLN A 106 0.82 20.48 -17.12
N ALA A 107 1.53 19.37 -17.37
CA ALA A 107 2.32 19.21 -18.58
C ALA A 107 1.45 19.25 -19.84
N GLN A 108 0.30 18.57 -19.84
CA GLN A 108 -0.66 18.61 -20.94
C GLN A 108 -1.26 19.99 -21.14
N ALA A 109 -1.69 20.67 -20.06
CA ALA A 109 -2.24 22.02 -20.15
C ALA A 109 -1.24 23.01 -20.77
N LYS A 110 0.04 22.94 -20.37
CA LYS A 110 1.12 23.75 -20.95
C LYS A 110 1.34 23.44 -22.43
N LYS A 111 1.30 22.16 -22.81
CA LYS A 111 1.46 21.72 -24.21
C LYS A 111 0.30 22.20 -25.09
N THR A 112 -0.92 22.15 -24.58
CA THR A 112 -2.12 22.66 -25.25
C THR A 112 -2.06 24.17 -25.43
N ALA A 113 -1.67 24.93 -24.39
CA ALA A 113 -1.49 26.39 -24.50
C ALA A 113 -0.45 26.78 -25.56
N GLN A 114 0.70 26.09 -25.60
CA GLN A 114 1.73 26.31 -26.61
C GLN A 114 1.27 26.00 -28.04
N ASN A 115 0.43 24.97 -28.21
CA ASN A 115 -0.14 24.64 -29.52
C ASN A 115 -1.14 25.71 -29.97
N ILE A 116 -1.97 26.23 -29.07
CA ILE A 116 -2.89 27.33 -29.35
C ILE A 116 -2.10 28.60 -29.75
N GLU A 117 -1.05 28.96 -29.02
CA GLU A 117 -0.19 30.11 -29.38
C GLU A 117 0.45 29.94 -30.76
N LYS A 118 0.96 28.74 -31.09
CA LYS A 118 1.53 28.46 -32.41
C LYS A 118 0.50 28.59 -33.54
N GLU A 119 -0.73 28.12 -33.33
CA GLU A 119 -1.82 28.23 -34.30
C GLU A 119 -2.30 29.68 -34.47
N ILE A 120 -2.37 30.47 -33.37
CA ILE A 120 -2.67 31.91 -33.42
C ILE A 120 -1.55 32.67 -34.16
N ALA A 121 -0.29 32.33 -33.93
CA ALA A 121 0.84 32.97 -34.61
C ALA A 121 0.86 32.66 -36.12
N LYS A 122 0.55 31.42 -36.52
CA LYS A 122 0.42 31.04 -37.94
C LYS A 122 -0.73 31.77 -38.64
N SER A 123 -1.88 31.90 -37.96
CA SER A 123 -3.05 32.57 -38.52
C SER A 123 -2.84 34.08 -38.66
N ARG A 124 -2.14 34.74 -37.72
CA ARG A 124 -1.71 36.14 -37.87
C ARG A 124 -0.73 36.36 -39.03
N LYS A 125 0.22 35.43 -39.25
CA LYS A 125 1.16 35.49 -40.40
C LYS A 125 0.51 35.27 -41.76
N LYS A 126 -0.68 34.66 -41.82
CA LYS A 126 -1.45 34.49 -43.06
C LYS A 126 -2.37 35.67 -43.38
N ALA A 127 -2.62 36.56 -42.40
CA ALA A 127 -3.52 37.69 -42.53
C ALA A 127 -2.80 39.04 -42.74
N ALA A 128 -1.46 39.05 -42.71
CA ALA A 128 -0.58 40.17 -43.05
C ALA A 128 0.17 39.85 -44.34
#